data_AF-A0A3Z8TYK5-F1
#
_entry.id   AF-A0A3Z8TYK5-F1
#
_cell.length_a   1.000
_cell.length_b   1.000
_cell.length_c   1.000
_cell.angle_alpha   90.00
_cell.angle_beta   90.00
_cell.angle_gamma   90.00
#
_symmetry.space_group_name_H-M   'P 1'
#
loop_
_entity.id
_entity.type
_entity.pdbx_description
1 polymer ?
#
loop_
_entity_poly.entity_id
_entity_poly.type
_entity_poly.pdbx_seq_one_letter_code
_entity_poly.pdbx_strand_id
1 'polypeptide(L)'
;MTIIKPLEFEVLQNLAKKDETPLWDKEVSYKNNEKVQFKGFVWVSASDEDTHEEPDVYFDKWVKFAPINENAFFDDELNTQTKCDKAWSVKLKVDGVFDTLAFLNLDVSKIKIETLDGKIIYEKSMYYKKSRTWWEYFFSKFKVNKEDFVFLPYPINSEILISFEPAKIGCNVGHILIGKKEFAGVTIYPANSTYINYSKTSTNEWGVTNVVTGKKAKYLEFIVAVEKKDFDYYDDLIAGLYNTKALFIGDESELGFKKLTTFGILKDYSAPLEDQDYMQYKLNIQGLI
;
A
#
# COMPACT_ATOMS: atom_id res chain seq x y z
N MET A 1 8.56 16.23 -5.75
CA MET A 1 7.97 15.29 -4.80
C MET A 1 6.50 15.59 -4.61
N THR A 2 5.71 14.54 -4.65
CA THR A 2 4.28 14.57 -4.34
C THR A 2 4.00 13.64 -3.19
N ILE A 3 3.09 14.06 -2.32
CA ILE A 3 2.60 13.27 -1.20
C ILE A 3 1.12 13.10 -1.39
N ILE A 4 0.63 11.88 -1.21
CA ILE A 4 -0.80 11.59 -1.23
C ILE A 4 -1.21 11.27 0.20
N LYS A 5 -1.96 12.20 0.80
CA LYS A 5 -2.51 12.04 2.14
C LYS A 5 -3.78 11.18 2.04
N PRO A 6 -3.85 10.03 2.73
CA PRO A 6 -5.05 9.20 2.68
C PRO A 6 -6.24 9.92 3.31
N LEU A 7 -7.41 9.63 2.78
CA LEU A 7 -8.70 9.96 3.36
C LEU A 7 -9.36 8.68 3.84
N GLU A 8 -10.15 8.81 4.91
CA GLU A 8 -11.00 7.72 5.36
C GLU A 8 -12.13 7.47 4.35
N PHE A 9 -12.49 6.21 4.20
CA PHE A 9 -13.57 5.79 3.32
C PHE A 9 -14.33 4.61 3.92
N GLU A 10 -15.62 4.56 3.58
CA GLU A 10 -16.54 3.49 3.96
C GLU A 10 -16.75 2.53 2.79
N VAL A 11 -16.68 1.23 3.05
CA VAL A 11 -16.96 0.19 2.06
C VAL A 11 -18.46 -0.12 2.08
N LEU A 12 -19.20 0.36 1.07
CA LEU A 12 -20.64 0.14 0.97
C LEU A 12 -20.98 -1.25 0.43
N GLN A 13 -20.15 -1.76 -0.49
CA GLN A 13 -20.37 -3.08 -1.09
C GLN A 13 -19.03 -3.67 -1.51
N ASN A 14 -18.79 -4.93 -1.16
CA ASN A 14 -17.64 -5.70 -1.60
C ASN A 14 -18.09 -7.02 -2.23
N LEU A 15 -17.72 -7.26 -3.50
CA LEU A 15 -18.00 -8.50 -4.22
C LEU A 15 -16.79 -9.43 -4.30
N ALA A 16 -15.73 -9.16 -3.53
CA ALA A 16 -14.58 -10.06 -3.42
C ALA A 16 -14.99 -11.43 -2.85
N LYS A 17 -14.14 -12.45 -3.08
CA LYS A 17 -14.36 -13.78 -2.54
C LYS A 17 -14.33 -13.71 -1.00
N LYS A 18 -15.40 -14.19 -0.37
CA LYS A 18 -15.48 -14.33 1.09
C LYS A 18 -14.45 -15.33 1.59
N ASP A 19 -13.86 -15.04 2.74
CA ASP A 19 -12.93 -15.96 3.39
C ASP A 19 -13.71 -17.15 4.01
N GLU A 20 -13.20 -18.37 3.80
CA GLU A 20 -13.86 -19.62 4.21
C GLU A 20 -13.54 -20.03 5.65
N THR A 21 -12.68 -19.28 6.34
CA THR A 21 -12.29 -19.53 7.74
C THR A 21 -13.52 -19.39 8.67
N PRO A 22 -13.72 -20.30 9.65
CA PRO A 22 -14.87 -20.23 10.54
C PRO A 22 -14.85 -18.96 11.40
N LEU A 23 -16.02 -18.43 11.71
CA LEU A 23 -16.18 -17.35 12.69
C LEU A 23 -15.80 -17.87 14.08
N TRP A 24 -15.16 -17.01 14.88
CA TRP A 24 -14.91 -17.33 16.28
C TRP A 24 -16.24 -17.47 17.04
N ASP A 25 -16.34 -18.54 17.82
CA ASP A 25 -17.48 -18.84 18.67
C ASP A 25 -16.99 -19.03 20.11
N LYS A 26 -17.74 -18.48 21.06
CA LYS A 26 -17.42 -18.50 22.47
C LYS A 26 -17.57 -19.90 23.07
N GLU A 27 -18.41 -20.74 22.48
CA GLU A 27 -18.72 -22.09 23.00
C GLU A 27 -17.78 -23.18 22.47
N VAL A 28 -16.86 -22.84 21.55
CA VAL A 28 -15.93 -23.77 20.92
C VAL A 28 -14.56 -23.68 21.58
N SER A 29 -13.97 -24.84 21.90
CA SER A 29 -12.58 -24.93 22.33
C SER A 29 -11.68 -25.07 21.12
N TYR A 30 -10.66 -24.21 21.02
CA TYR A 30 -9.71 -24.22 19.92
C TYR A 30 -8.41 -24.91 20.31
N LYS A 31 -7.79 -25.59 19.33
CA LYS A 31 -6.45 -26.18 19.45
C LYS A 31 -5.39 -25.24 18.90
N ASN A 32 -4.14 -25.48 19.29
CA ASN A 32 -3.01 -24.73 18.77
C ASN A 32 -2.95 -24.80 17.23
N ASN A 33 -2.73 -23.64 16.60
CA ASN A 33 -2.72 -23.38 15.16
C ASN A 33 -4.10 -23.37 14.47
N GLU A 34 -5.22 -23.46 15.19
CA GLU A 34 -6.54 -23.28 14.58
C GLU A 34 -6.80 -21.80 14.23
N LYS A 35 -7.47 -21.59 13.09
CA LYS A 35 -7.73 -20.27 12.51
C LYS A 35 -9.20 -19.90 12.65
N VAL A 36 -9.45 -18.69 13.15
CA VAL A 36 -10.80 -18.15 13.34
C VAL A 36 -10.89 -16.71 12.83
N GLN A 37 -12.08 -16.30 12.41
CA GLN A 37 -12.35 -14.91 12.05
C GLN A 37 -12.98 -14.16 13.22
N PHE A 38 -12.40 -13.02 13.59
CA PHE A 38 -12.96 -12.11 14.60
C PHE A 38 -12.65 -10.65 14.24
N LYS A 39 -13.69 -9.80 14.26
CA LYS A 39 -13.62 -8.36 13.93
C LYS A 39 -12.87 -8.03 12.62
N GLY A 40 -13.07 -8.84 11.57
CA GLY A 40 -12.45 -8.59 10.26
C GLY A 40 -10.98 -9.02 10.14
N PHE A 41 -10.45 -9.76 11.13
CA PHE A 41 -9.12 -10.36 11.09
C PHE A 41 -9.19 -11.87 11.31
N VAL A 42 -8.23 -12.58 10.74
CA VAL A 42 -7.93 -13.98 11.00
C VAL A 42 -6.96 -14.06 12.18
N TRP A 43 -7.35 -14.80 13.19
CA TRP A 43 -6.58 -15.07 14.39
C TRP A 43 -6.16 -16.54 14.42
N VAL A 44 -4.97 -16.80 14.95
CA VAL A 44 -4.43 -18.15 15.17
C VAL A 44 -4.31 -18.39 16.66
N SER A 45 -4.90 -19.48 17.17
CA SER A 45 -4.73 -19.89 18.57
C SER A 45 -3.31 -20.43 18.78
N ALA A 46 -2.65 -19.98 19.85
CA ALA A 46 -1.30 -20.36 20.26
C ALA A 46 -1.28 -21.33 21.44
N SER A 47 -2.46 -21.64 22.02
CA SER A 47 -2.62 -22.54 23.16
C SER A 47 -3.39 -23.80 22.76
N ASP A 48 -3.06 -24.92 23.40
CA ASP A 48 -3.89 -26.12 23.34
C ASP A 48 -4.95 -25.97 24.45
N GLU A 49 -6.22 -25.74 24.09
CA GLU A 49 -7.40 -25.57 24.97
C GLU A 49 -7.79 -24.11 25.33
N ASP A 50 -7.83 -23.22 24.33
CA ASP A 50 -8.44 -21.89 24.51
C ASP A 50 -9.96 -22.01 24.60
N THR A 51 -10.50 -21.73 25.78
CA THR A 51 -11.94 -21.76 26.09
C THR A 51 -12.43 -20.37 26.45
N HIS A 52 -13.46 -19.88 25.75
CA HIS A 52 -14.24 -18.67 26.08
C HIS A 52 -13.48 -17.32 26.10
N GLU A 53 -12.28 -17.26 25.53
CA GLU A 53 -11.44 -16.06 25.53
C GLU A 53 -11.46 -15.35 24.17
N GLU A 54 -11.86 -14.07 24.19
CA GLU A 54 -11.97 -13.25 22.97
C GLU A 54 -10.58 -12.95 22.38
N PRO A 55 -10.37 -13.18 21.07
CA PRO A 55 -9.06 -13.02 20.44
C PRO A 55 -8.43 -11.62 20.57
N ASP A 56 -9.25 -10.57 20.71
CA ASP A 56 -8.80 -9.17 20.77
C ASP A 56 -8.29 -8.74 22.16
N VAL A 57 -8.54 -9.55 23.20
CA VAL A 57 -8.18 -9.24 24.59
C VAL A 57 -6.92 -10.01 25.03
N TYR A 58 -6.76 -11.26 24.57
CA TYR A 58 -5.74 -12.18 25.04
C TYR A 58 -4.64 -12.40 24.00
N PHE A 59 -3.68 -11.47 23.94
CA PHE A 59 -2.54 -11.49 23.01
C PHE A 59 -1.54 -12.62 23.27
N ASP A 60 -1.55 -13.20 24.46
CA ASP A 60 -0.74 -14.35 24.85
C ASP A 60 -1.25 -15.67 24.28
N LYS A 61 -2.56 -15.74 23.95
CA LYS A 61 -3.22 -16.94 23.45
C LYS A 61 -3.63 -16.84 21.99
N TRP A 62 -3.92 -15.64 21.49
CA TRP A 62 -4.30 -15.41 20.11
C TRP A 62 -3.28 -14.53 19.39
N VAL A 63 -2.80 -15.03 18.26
CA VAL A 63 -1.92 -14.29 17.37
C VAL A 63 -2.73 -13.72 16.22
N LYS A 64 -2.73 -12.39 16.08
CA LYS A 64 -3.30 -11.69 14.92
C LYS A 64 -2.48 -12.07 13.68
N PHE A 65 -3.09 -12.82 12.75
CA PHE A 65 -2.36 -13.42 11.64
C PHE A 65 -2.43 -12.60 10.35
N ALA A 66 -3.65 -12.25 9.92
CA ALA A 66 -3.89 -11.52 8.68
C ALA A 66 -5.29 -10.88 8.70
N PRO A 67 -5.57 -9.85 7.88
CA PRO A 67 -6.95 -9.45 7.60
C PRO A 67 -7.72 -10.58 6.89
N ILE A 68 -9.05 -10.58 7.02
CA ILE A 68 -9.88 -11.45 6.17
C ILE A 68 -9.68 -11.08 4.70
N ASN A 69 -9.86 -12.04 3.79
CA ASN A 69 -9.66 -11.80 2.36
C ASN A 69 -10.43 -10.58 1.83
N GLU A 70 -11.64 -10.32 2.33
CA GLU A 70 -12.47 -9.17 1.94
C GLU A 70 -11.87 -7.82 2.35
N ASN A 71 -11.07 -7.77 3.41
CA ASN A 71 -10.53 -6.54 3.99
C ASN A 71 -9.05 -6.32 3.66
N ALA A 72 -8.42 -7.31 3.05
CA ALA A 72 -7.00 -7.31 2.70
C ALA A 72 -6.63 -6.35 1.56
N PHE A 73 -7.54 -5.49 1.08
CA PHE A 73 -7.23 -4.44 0.11
C PHE A 73 -7.17 -3.03 0.72
N PHE A 74 -7.59 -2.87 1.98
CA PHE A 74 -7.61 -1.57 2.66
C PHE A 74 -6.88 -1.61 4.01
N ASP A 75 -6.20 -2.72 4.31
CA ASP A 75 -5.33 -2.81 5.47
C ASP A 75 -4.01 -2.07 5.24
N ASP A 76 -3.28 -1.78 6.30
CA ASP A 76 -2.04 -1.01 6.21
C ASP A 76 -0.81 -1.82 5.77
N GLU A 77 -0.96 -3.14 5.57
CA GLU A 77 0.12 -4.00 5.10
C GLU A 77 0.17 -4.01 3.56
N LEU A 78 1.37 -3.90 2.98
CA LEU A 78 1.52 -3.91 1.51
C LEU A 78 1.59 -5.34 0.94
N ASN A 79 1.89 -6.32 1.79
CA ASN A 79 2.13 -7.71 1.39
C ASN A 79 0.88 -8.58 1.42
N THR A 80 -0.20 -8.10 2.03
CA THR A 80 -1.52 -8.70 2.01
C THR A 80 -2.19 -8.41 0.67
N GLN A 81 -3.07 -9.30 0.26
CA GLN A 81 -3.84 -9.15 -0.98
C GLN A 81 -5.21 -9.81 -0.80
N THR A 82 -6.24 -9.09 -1.23
CA THR A 82 -7.55 -9.68 -1.54
C THR A 82 -7.41 -10.54 -2.79
N LYS A 83 -7.59 -11.85 -2.66
CA LYS A 83 -7.43 -12.82 -3.76
C LYS A 83 -8.79 -13.25 -4.29
N CYS A 84 -8.93 -13.24 -5.60
CA CYS A 84 -10.13 -13.71 -6.29
C CYS A 84 -9.75 -14.31 -7.65
N ASP A 85 -10.37 -15.42 -8.06
CA ASP A 85 -10.13 -16.01 -9.39
C ASP A 85 -10.94 -15.34 -10.50
N LYS A 86 -12.01 -14.62 -10.13
CA LYS A 86 -12.97 -13.99 -11.04
C LYS A 86 -12.91 -12.46 -10.95
N ALA A 87 -13.54 -11.80 -11.92
CA ALA A 87 -13.77 -10.37 -11.83
C ALA A 87 -14.61 -10.03 -10.59
N TRP A 88 -14.29 -8.92 -9.94
CA TRP A 88 -15.02 -8.43 -8.78
C TRP A 88 -14.99 -6.90 -8.76
N SER A 89 -15.90 -6.31 -7.98
CA SER A 89 -15.97 -4.87 -7.82
C SER A 89 -16.23 -4.49 -6.37
N VAL A 90 -15.86 -3.26 -6.04
CA VAL A 90 -16.05 -2.65 -4.73
C VAL A 90 -16.66 -1.27 -4.89
N LYS A 91 -17.67 -0.97 -4.06
CA LYS A 91 -18.27 0.34 -3.94
C LYS A 91 -17.77 1.01 -2.68
N LEU A 92 -17.16 2.18 -2.86
CA LEU A 92 -16.55 2.96 -1.79
C LEU A 92 -17.21 4.33 -1.72
N LYS A 93 -17.42 4.80 -0.50
CA LYS A 93 -17.84 6.17 -0.19
C LYS A 93 -16.71 6.85 0.56
N VAL A 94 -16.22 7.96 0.04
CA VAL A 94 -15.07 8.67 0.61
C VAL A 94 -15.56 9.80 1.49
N ASP A 95 -14.96 9.97 2.66
CA ASP A 95 -15.27 11.07 3.57
C ASP A 95 -14.57 12.36 3.11
N GLY A 96 -15.20 13.01 2.15
CA GLY A 96 -14.80 14.29 1.61
C GLY A 96 -14.36 14.24 0.16
N VAL A 97 -13.61 15.26 -0.23
CA VAL A 97 -13.20 15.48 -1.61
C VAL A 97 -11.86 14.81 -1.87
N PHE A 98 -11.74 13.97 -2.89
CA PHE A 98 -10.48 13.34 -3.26
C PHE A 98 -10.13 13.63 -4.73
N ASP A 99 -8.85 13.59 -5.07
CA ASP A 99 -8.35 13.79 -6.43
C ASP A 99 -7.43 12.66 -6.90
N THR A 100 -7.07 11.73 -6.01
CA THR A 100 -6.07 10.72 -6.30
C THR A 100 -6.50 9.35 -5.78
N LEU A 101 -6.32 8.35 -6.64
CA LEU A 101 -6.49 6.94 -6.33
C LEU A 101 -5.17 6.23 -6.63
N ALA A 102 -4.62 5.54 -5.64
CA ALA A 102 -3.42 4.75 -5.78
C ALA A 102 -3.72 3.29 -5.51
N PHE A 103 -3.27 2.44 -6.41
CA PHE A 103 -3.41 1.00 -6.29
C PHE A 103 -2.02 0.38 -6.19
N LEU A 104 -1.79 -0.40 -5.13
CA LEU A 104 -0.52 -1.03 -4.83
C LEU A 104 -0.67 -2.55 -4.78
N ASN A 105 0.40 -3.24 -5.15
CA ASN A 105 0.49 -4.70 -5.16
C ASN A 105 -0.69 -5.38 -5.89
N LEU A 106 -0.95 -4.93 -7.12
CA LEU A 106 -1.98 -5.42 -8.01
C LEU A 106 -1.51 -6.58 -8.89
N ASP A 107 -2.38 -7.57 -9.08
CA ASP A 107 -2.30 -8.56 -10.14
C ASP A 107 -3.67 -8.65 -10.82
N VAL A 108 -4.01 -7.63 -11.61
CA VAL A 108 -5.28 -7.50 -12.35
C VAL A 108 -5.00 -7.17 -13.82
N SER A 109 -5.89 -7.51 -14.73
CA SER A 109 -5.71 -7.23 -16.16
C SER A 109 -6.18 -5.84 -16.55
N LYS A 110 -7.28 -5.40 -15.94
CA LYS A 110 -7.92 -4.12 -16.21
C LYS A 110 -8.50 -3.53 -14.93
N ILE A 111 -8.40 -2.21 -14.80
CA ILE A 111 -9.05 -1.43 -13.74
C ILE A 111 -10.03 -0.49 -14.42
N LYS A 112 -11.25 -0.43 -13.87
CA LYS A 112 -12.29 0.49 -14.29
C LYS A 112 -12.86 1.21 -13.07
N ILE A 113 -12.90 2.52 -13.11
CA ILE A 113 -13.47 3.37 -12.05
C ILE A 113 -14.63 4.14 -12.64
N GLU A 114 -15.79 4.00 -12.01
CA GLU A 114 -17.05 4.61 -12.44
C GLU A 114 -17.71 5.34 -11.28
N THR A 115 -18.37 6.46 -11.57
CA THR A 115 -19.34 7.06 -10.65
C THR A 115 -20.62 6.23 -10.63
N LEU A 116 -21.43 6.34 -9.58
CA LEU A 116 -22.79 5.76 -9.54
C LEU A 116 -23.64 6.06 -10.77
N ASP A 117 -23.49 7.24 -11.36
CA ASP A 117 -24.23 7.68 -12.55
C ASP A 117 -23.79 6.93 -13.84
N GLY A 118 -22.90 5.94 -13.74
CA GLY A 118 -22.38 5.16 -14.87
C GLY A 118 -21.34 5.90 -15.70
N LYS A 119 -20.87 7.07 -15.25
CA LYS A 119 -19.79 7.80 -15.91
C LYS A 119 -18.46 7.13 -15.60
N ILE A 120 -17.77 6.68 -16.65
CA ILE A 120 -16.42 6.13 -16.55
C ILE A 120 -15.46 7.30 -16.28
N ILE A 121 -14.84 7.28 -15.10
CA ILE A 121 -13.81 8.24 -14.70
C ILE A 121 -12.46 7.80 -15.24
N TYR A 122 -12.16 6.51 -15.13
CA TYR A 122 -10.87 5.96 -15.52
C TYR A 122 -11.02 4.51 -15.98
N GLU A 123 -10.29 4.17 -17.03
CA GLU A 123 -10.21 2.81 -17.52
C GLU A 123 -8.81 2.57 -18.08
N LYS A 124 -8.13 1.54 -17.57
CA LYS A 124 -6.78 1.21 -18.03
C LYS A 124 -6.51 -0.29 -18.03
N SER A 125 -5.82 -0.73 -19.08
CA SER A 125 -5.22 -2.06 -19.15
C SER A 125 -3.88 -2.06 -18.41
N MET A 126 -3.71 -3.02 -17.53
CA MET A 126 -2.49 -3.20 -16.73
C MET A 126 -1.40 -3.96 -17.46
N TYR A 127 -1.72 -4.57 -18.61
CA TYR A 127 -0.74 -5.22 -19.45
C TYR A 127 0.15 -4.18 -20.12
N TYR A 128 1.46 -4.38 -19.99
CA TYR A 128 2.44 -3.59 -20.70
C TYR A 128 3.53 -4.49 -21.27
N LYS A 129 4.16 -4.00 -22.34
CA LYS A 129 5.33 -4.61 -22.96
C LYS A 129 6.42 -3.56 -23.05
N LYS A 130 7.47 -3.70 -22.23
CA LYS A 130 8.66 -2.86 -22.33
C LYS A 130 9.69 -3.61 -23.16
N SER A 131 9.99 -3.08 -24.34
CA SER A 131 10.94 -3.65 -25.28
C SER A 131 12.15 -2.74 -25.37
N ARG A 132 13.35 -3.27 -25.10
CA ARG A 132 14.63 -2.55 -25.23
C ARG A 132 15.35 -2.94 -26.51
N THR A 133 15.05 -4.12 -27.05
CA THR A 133 15.61 -4.63 -28.29
C THR A 133 14.49 -5.03 -29.26
N TRP A 134 14.84 -5.13 -30.55
CA TRP A 134 13.93 -5.62 -31.57
C TRP A 134 13.42 -7.04 -31.27
N TRP A 135 14.30 -7.92 -30.79
CA TRP A 135 13.91 -9.28 -30.41
C TRP A 135 12.88 -9.28 -29.27
N GLU A 136 13.07 -8.46 -28.23
CA GLU A 136 12.09 -8.33 -27.15
C GLU A 136 10.75 -7.80 -27.68
N TYR A 137 10.76 -6.89 -28.64
CA TYR A 137 9.53 -6.37 -29.24
C TYR A 137 8.67 -7.46 -29.87
N PHE A 138 9.26 -8.45 -30.54
CA PHE A 138 8.51 -9.55 -31.13
C PHE A 138 8.24 -10.68 -30.13
N PHE A 139 9.23 -11.10 -29.36
CA PHE A 139 9.19 -12.38 -28.64
C PHE A 139 9.02 -12.27 -27.12
N SER A 140 9.10 -11.07 -26.53
CA SER A 140 8.88 -10.94 -25.09
C SER A 140 7.40 -11.09 -24.70
N LYS A 141 7.17 -11.61 -23.50
CA LYS A 141 5.84 -11.79 -22.89
C LYS A 141 5.33 -10.46 -22.33
N PHE A 142 4.01 -10.25 -22.40
CA PHE A 142 3.37 -9.16 -21.67
C PHE A 142 3.57 -9.33 -20.17
N LYS A 143 3.82 -8.20 -19.49
CA LYS A 143 3.90 -8.11 -18.03
C LYS A 143 2.69 -7.34 -17.51
N VAL A 144 2.30 -7.63 -16.28
CA VAL A 144 1.24 -6.89 -15.59
C VAL A 144 1.92 -5.84 -14.70
N ASN A 145 1.46 -4.59 -14.77
CA ASN A 145 1.89 -3.56 -13.82
C ASN A 145 1.34 -3.90 -12.43
N LYS A 146 2.19 -3.82 -11.41
CA LYS A 146 1.82 -4.13 -10.02
C LYS A 146 1.33 -2.93 -9.23
N GLU A 147 1.39 -1.74 -9.82
CA GLU A 147 0.99 -0.49 -9.20
C GLU A 147 0.42 0.41 -10.29
N ASP A 148 -0.58 1.21 -9.90
CA ASP A 148 -1.13 2.26 -10.76
C ASP A 148 -1.51 3.47 -9.91
N PHE A 149 -1.22 4.66 -10.42
CA PHE A 149 -1.56 5.92 -9.78
C PHE A 149 -2.48 6.69 -10.72
N VAL A 150 -3.67 7.00 -10.24
CA VAL A 150 -4.71 7.71 -10.97
C VAL A 150 -4.85 9.09 -10.36
N PHE A 151 -4.38 10.09 -11.09
CA PHE A 151 -4.58 11.49 -10.76
C PHE A 151 -5.78 12.02 -11.54
N LEU A 152 -6.81 12.42 -10.83
CA LEU A 152 -8.03 12.96 -11.42
C LEU A 152 -7.81 14.42 -11.79
N PRO A 153 -8.27 14.87 -12.98
CA PRO A 153 -8.11 16.26 -13.40
C PRO A 153 -8.98 17.23 -12.60
N TYR A 154 -9.99 16.73 -11.89
CA TYR A 154 -10.84 17.50 -10.99
C TYR A 154 -11.12 16.68 -9.73
N PRO A 155 -11.23 17.36 -8.57
CA PRO A 155 -11.56 16.71 -7.33
C PRO A 155 -13.02 16.22 -7.32
N ILE A 156 -13.25 15.01 -6.82
CA ILE A 156 -14.56 14.35 -6.79
C ILE A 156 -14.99 14.14 -5.33
N ASN A 157 -16.28 14.28 -5.07
CA ASN A 157 -16.92 13.97 -3.79
C ASN A 157 -18.18 13.13 -4.06
N SER A 158 -17.97 11.89 -4.48
CA SER A 158 -19.04 10.97 -4.82
C SER A 158 -18.64 9.54 -4.47
N GLU A 159 -19.63 8.67 -4.36
CA GLU A 159 -19.39 7.23 -4.32
C GLU A 159 -18.76 6.76 -5.63
N ILE A 160 -17.80 5.85 -5.53
CA ILE A 160 -17.09 5.25 -6.66
C ILE A 160 -17.32 3.75 -6.68
N LEU A 161 -17.49 3.22 -7.88
CA LEU A 161 -17.46 1.80 -8.17
C LEU A 161 -16.14 1.48 -8.86
N ILE A 162 -15.32 0.65 -8.22
CA ILE A 162 -14.07 0.17 -8.79
C ILE A 162 -14.28 -1.28 -9.19
N SER A 163 -14.07 -1.58 -10.48
CA SER A 163 -14.18 -2.92 -11.04
C SER A 163 -12.83 -3.42 -11.51
N PHE A 164 -12.54 -4.68 -11.19
CA PHE A 164 -11.29 -5.34 -11.51
C PHE A 164 -11.53 -6.59 -12.36
N GLU A 165 -10.78 -6.70 -13.45
CA GLU A 165 -10.79 -7.90 -14.30
C GLU A 165 -9.61 -8.82 -13.97
N PRO A 166 -9.80 -10.16 -14.02
CA PRO A 166 -8.75 -11.11 -13.67
C PRO A 166 -7.61 -11.08 -14.69
N ALA A 167 -6.39 -11.15 -14.18
CA ALA A 167 -5.19 -11.49 -14.94
C ALA A 167 -4.96 -13.01 -14.95
N LYS A 168 -3.81 -13.43 -15.48
CA LYS A 168 -3.44 -14.85 -15.58
C LYS A 168 -3.31 -15.59 -14.24
N ILE A 169 -3.03 -14.86 -13.16
CA ILE A 169 -2.82 -15.39 -11.79
C ILE A 169 -4.09 -15.23 -10.93
N GLY A 170 -5.11 -14.56 -11.46
CA GLY A 170 -6.32 -14.15 -10.73
C GLY A 170 -6.50 -12.64 -10.77
N CYS A 171 -7.39 -12.15 -9.91
CA CYS A 171 -7.76 -10.76 -9.70
C CYS A 171 -7.37 -10.38 -8.26
N ASN A 172 -6.08 -10.15 -8.04
CA ASN A 172 -5.55 -9.86 -6.70
C ASN A 172 -5.30 -8.38 -6.51
N VAL A 173 -5.77 -7.81 -5.39
CA VAL A 173 -5.60 -6.39 -5.05
C VAL A 173 -5.00 -6.28 -3.66
N GLY A 174 -3.86 -5.60 -3.56
CA GLY A 174 -3.11 -5.46 -2.31
C GLY A 174 -3.53 -4.27 -1.46
N HIS A 175 -3.41 -3.05 -1.98
CA HIS A 175 -3.81 -1.87 -1.22
C HIS A 175 -4.41 -0.80 -2.14
N ILE A 176 -5.57 -0.27 -1.74
CA ILE A 176 -6.23 0.87 -2.38
C ILE A 176 -6.13 2.06 -1.44
N LEU A 177 -5.42 3.10 -1.89
CA LEU A 177 -5.32 4.36 -1.18
C LEU A 177 -6.09 5.43 -1.94
N ILE A 178 -7.02 6.07 -1.26
CA ILE A 178 -7.78 7.21 -1.77
C ILE A 178 -7.34 8.44 -1.00
N GLY A 179 -7.05 9.53 -1.70
CA GLY A 179 -6.50 10.69 -1.03
C GLY A 179 -6.49 11.96 -1.86
N LYS A 180 -5.82 12.95 -1.26
CA LYS A 180 -5.53 14.24 -1.89
C LYS A 180 -4.06 14.31 -2.25
N LYS A 181 -3.79 14.82 -3.44
CA LYS A 181 -2.47 15.14 -3.95
C LYS A 181 -1.99 16.45 -3.34
N GLU A 182 -0.91 16.38 -2.58
CA GLU A 182 -0.20 17.55 -2.06
C GLU A 182 1.19 17.60 -2.68
N PHE A 183 1.53 18.74 -3.30
CA PHE A 183 2.88 18.96 -3.81
C PHE A 183 3.79 19.36 -2.64
N ALA A 184 4.96 18.74 -2.51
CA ALA A 184 5.87 18.97 -1.37
C ALA A 184 7.22 19.57 -1.79
N GLY A 185 7.35 20.06 -3.03
CA GLY A 185 8.58 20.65 -3.57
C GLY A 185 9.24 19.82 -4.67
N VAL A 186 10.40 20.24 -5.16
CA VAL A 186 11.13 19.57 -6.25
C VAL A 186 12.18 18.63 -5.66
N THR A 187 12.19 17.37 -6.09
CA THR A 187 13.16 16.39 -5.62
C THR A 187 14.52 16.64 -6.29
N ILE A 188 15.56 16.85 -5.48
CA ILE A 188 16.93 17.03 -5.92
C ILE A 188 17.64 15.68 -5.90
N TYR A 189 18.39 15.40 -6.97
CA TYR A 189 19.27 14.24 -7.04
C TYR A 189 20.62 14.56 -6.36
N PRO A 190 21.20 13.62 -5.59
CA PRO A 190 20.89 12.18 -5.55
C PRO A 190 19.74 11.82 -4.60
N ALA A 191 18.91 10.86 -5.04
CA ALA A 191 17.89 10.20 -4.21
C ALA A 191 18.26 8.73 -4.01
N ASN A 192 18.17 8.25 -2.77
CA ASN A 192 18.53 6.87 -2.44
C ASN A 192 17.29 6.01 -2.25
N SER A 193 17.29 4.84 -2.88
CA SER A 193 16.32 3.79 -2.61
C SER A 193 17.03 2.54 -2.12
N THR A 194 16.84 2.24 -0.84
CA THR A 194 17.44 1.10 -0.14
C THR A 194 16.35 0.20 0.45
N TYR A 195 16.75 -0.92 1.04
CA TYR A 195 15.86 -1.84 1.73
C TYR A 195 16.42 -2.15 3.12
N ILE A 196 15.57 -2.05 4.14
CA ILE A 196 15.84 -2.55 5.48
C ILE A 196 15.47 -4.03 5.49
N ASN A 197 16.45 -4.89 5.75
CA ASN A 197 16.27 -6.33 5.79
C ASN A 197 16.10 -6.81 7.23
N TYR A 198 14.96 -7.43 7.55
CA TYR A 198 14.68 -7.98 8.88
C TYR A 198 15.05 -9.47 9.01
N SER A 199 15.92 -9.98 8.13
CA SER A 199 16.41 -11.37 8.20
C SER A 199 17.41 -11.54 9.35
N LYS A 200 17.36 -12.69 10.03
CA LYS A 200 18.31 -13.05 11.10
C LYS A 200 19.31 -14.08 10.59
N THR A 201 20.59 -13.79 10.74
CA THR A 201 21.68 -14.70 10.41
C THR A 201 22.30 -15.24 11.70
N SER A 202 22.41 -16.56 11.83
CA SER A 202 23.07 -17.22 12.95
C SER A 202 24.15 -18.16 12.41
N THR A 203 25.38 -18.00 12.88
CA THR A 203 26.51 -18.88 12.53
C THR A 203 26.86 -19.70 13.75
N ASN A 204 26.87 -21.02 13.61
CA ASN A 204 27.26 -21.92 14.70
C ASN A 204 28.78 -22.05 14.83
N GLU A 205 29.25 -22.66 15.91
CA GLU A 205 30.68 -22.81 16.25
C GLU A 205 31.48 -23.60 15.20
N TRP A 206 30.80 -24.37 14.34
CA TRP A 206 31.38 -25.11 13.22
C TRP A 206 31.39 -24.32 11.89
N GLY A 207 31.01 -23.04 11.91
CA GLY A 207 31.07 -22.15 10.74
C GLY A 207 29.92 -22.30 9.74
N VAL A 208 28.86 -23.04 10.08
CA VAL A 208 27.63 -23.13 9.26
C VAL A 208 26.73 -21.94 9.58
N THR A 209 26.43 -21.14 8.55
CA THR A 209 25.55 -19.97 8.66
C THR A 209 24.13 -20.33 8.24
N ASN A 210 23.20 -20.26 9.18
CA ASN A 210 21.78 -20.36 8.94
C ASN A 210 21.17 -18.97 8.80
N VAL A 211 20.37 -18.77 7.76
CA VAL A 211 19.69 -17.51 7.49
C VAL A 211 18.18 -17.74 7.57
N VAL A 212 17.54 -17.12 8.56
CA VAL A 212 16.08 -17.06 8.64
C VAL A 212 15.63 -15.81 7.91
N THR A 213 15.03 -16.00 6.73
CA THR A 213 14.58 -14.91 5.86
C THR A 213 13.43 -14.16 6.50
N GLY A 214 13.65 -12.88 6.80
CA GLY A 214 12.63 -11.95 7.28
C GLY A 214 12.00 -11.16 6.14
N LYS A 215 10.98 -10.36 6.46
CA LYS A 215 10.39 -9.39 5.53
C LYS A 215 11.39 -8.25 5.24
N LYS A 216 11.17 -7.50 4.16
CA LYS A 216 12.01 -6.36 3.75
C LYS A 216 11.16 -5.11 3.62
N ALA A 217 11.54 -4.03 4.31
CA ALA A 217 10.93 -2.72 4.12
C ALA A 217 11.75 -1.92 3.12
N LYS A 218 11.08 -1.12 2.29
CA LYS A 218 11.75 -0.14 1.44
C LYS A 218 12.10 1.10 2.28
N TYR A 219 13.26 1.69 2.05
CA TYR A 219 13.70 2.91 2.71
C TYR A 219 14.16 3.92 1.67
N LEU A 220 13.58 5.11 1.71
CA LEU A 220 13.84 6.17 0.75
C LEU A 220 14.43 7.37 1.47
N GLU A 221 15.49 7.93 0.89
CA GLU A 221 16.07 9.19 1.33
C GLU A 221 15.98 10.18 0.17
N PHE A 222 15.32 11.30 0.44
CA PHE A 222 15.12 12.38 -0.52
C PHE A 222 15.71 13.67 0.00
N ILE A 223 16.21 14.47 -0.93
CA ILE A 223 16.40 15.90 -0.72
C ILE A 223 15.34 16.60 -1.58
N VAL A 224 14.56 17.47 -0.97
CA VAL A 224 13.49 18.22 -1.64
C VAL A 224 13.75 19.70 -1.46
N ALA A 225 13.74 20.46 -2.53
CA ALA A 225 13.83 21.91 -2.49
C ALA A 225 12.46 22.57 -2.62
N VAL A 226 12.25 23.60 -1.80
CA VAL A 226 11.09 24.50 -1.84
C VAL A 226 11.58 25.94 -1.95
N GLU A 227 10.74 26.84 -2.44
CA GLU A 227 11.04 28.27 -2.41
C GLU A 227 10.94 28.79 -0.97
N LYS A 228 11.83 29.73 -0.60
CA LYS A 228 11.87 30.31 0.75
C LYS A 228 10.54 30.92 1.20
N LYS A 229 9.75 31.47 0.27
CA LYS A 229 8.44 32.08 0.55
C LYS A 229 7.38 31.07 1.04
N ASP A 230 7.49 29.82 0.64
CA ASP A 230 6.51 28.76 0.93
C ASP A 230 7.03 27.81 2.02
N PHE A 231 8.18 28.12 2.63
CA PHE A 231 8.87 27.26 3.59
C PHE A 231 7.97 26.88 4.76
N ASP A 232 7.38 27.86 5.44
CA ASP A 232 6.53 27.65 6.62
C ASP A 232 5.31 26.76 6.30
N TYR A 233 4.70 26.96 5.13
CA TYR A 233 3.56 26.14 4.68
C TYR A 233 3.96 24.67 4.49
N TYR A 234 5.10 24.43 3.85
CA TYR A 234 5.59 23.07 3.62
C TYR A 234 6.14 22.41 4.88
N ASP A 235 6.73 23.17 5.80
CA ASP A 235 7.18 22.65 7.09
C ASP A 235 5.98 22.16 7.91
N ASP A 236 4.91 22.95 8.01
CA ASP A 236 3.66 22.55 8.68
C ASP A 236 3.04 21.30 8.01
N LEU A 237 3.05 21.25 6.68
CA LEU A 237 2.55 20.10 5.92
C LEU A 237 3.34 18.84 6.24
N ILE A 238 4.68 18.90 6.23
CA ILE A 238 5.57 17.77 6.49
C ILE A 238 5.49 17.35 7.96
N ALA A 239 5.44 18.31 8.89
CA ALA A 239 5.27 18.07 10.32
C ALA A 239 3.96 17.32 10.61
N GLY A 240 2.88 17.67 9.90
CA GLY A 240 1.58 16.98 9.98
C GLY A 240 1.60 15.51 9.53
N LEU A 241 2.66 15.04 8.86
CA LEU A 241 2.78 13.68 8.35
C LEU A 241 3.49 12.70 9.31
N TYR A 242 4.06 13.16 10.43
CA TYR A 242 4.90 12.32 11.31
C TYR A 242 4.24 11.03 11.82
N ASN A 243 2.91 11.02 11.89
CA ASN A 243 2.15 9.86 12.37
C ASN A 243 1.09 9.41 11.37
N THR A 244 1.15 9.91 10.13
CA THR A 244 0.19 9.59 9.10
C THR A 244 0.86 8.72 8.05
N LYS A 245 0.24 7.57 7.76
CA LYS A 245 0.65 6.70 6.66
C LYS A 245 0.32 7.42 5.36
N ALA A 246 1.28 7.60 4.47
CA ALA A 246 1.06 8.33 3.23
C ALA A 246 1.82 7.66 2.09
N LEU A 247 1.36 7.93 0.88
CA LEU A 247 2.08 7.53 -0.32
C LEU A 247 2.98 8.66 -0.77
N PHE A 248 4.27 8.39 -0.80
CA PHE A 248 5.30 9.35 -1.19
C PHE A 248 5.79 9.03 -2.60
N ILE A 249 5.76 10.02 -3.48
CA ILE A 249 6.20 9.93 -4.88
C ILE A 249 7.36 10.90 -5.10
N GLY A 250 8.57 10.38 -5.17
CA GLY A 250 9.79 11.17 -5.38
C GLY A 250 9.89 11.77 -6.78
N ASP A 251 9.39 11.09 -7.82
CA ASP A 251 9.44 11.57 -9.20
C ASP A 251 8.18 11.14 -9.96
N GLU A 252 7.40 12.13 -10.42
CA GLU A 252 6.16 11.90 -11.18
C GLU A 252 6.38 11.80 -12.68
N SER A 253 7.59 12.09 -13.18
CA SER A 253 7.84 12.09 -14.62
C SER A 253 7.63 10.70 -15.22
N GLU A 254 7.16 10.62 -16.47
CA GLU A 254 6.96 9.33 -17.14
C GLU A 254 8.27 8.54 -17.33
N LEU A 255 9.39 9.26 -17.39
CA LEU A 255 10.75 8.71 -17.41
C LEU A 255 11.35 8.55 -16.01
N GLY A 256 10.62 8.96 -14.98
CA GLY A 256 11.02 8.94 -13.58
C GLY A 256 11.17 7.53 -13.06
N PHE A 257 11.91 7.42 -11.96
CA PHE A 257 12.14 6.14 -11.32
C PHE A 257 10.93 5.75 -10.47
N LYS A 258 10.11 4.82 -10.95
CA LYS A 258 9.04 4.17 -10.13
C LYS A 258 9.54 3.63 -8.78
N LYS A 259 10.84 3.31 -8.70
CA LYS A 259 11.51 2.95 -7.45
C LYS A 259 11.50 4.06 -6.40
N LEU A 260 11.20 5.31 -6.73
CA LEU A 260 11.10 6.42 -5.79
C LEU A 260 9.68 6.63 -5.26
N THR A 261 8.77 5.67 -5.50
CA THR A 261 7.42 5.68 -4.91
C THR A 261 7.32 4.66 -3.78
N THR A 262 6.77 5.04 -2.61
CA THR A 262 6.57 4.11 -1.47
C THR A 262 5.42 4.57 -0.59
N PHE A 263 4.56 3.62 -0.19
CA PHE A 263 3.59 3.81 0.89
C PHE A 263 4.25 3.49 2.23
N GLY A 264 4.19 4.44 3.15
CA GLY A 264 5.02 4.39 4.34
C GLY A 264 4.71 5.49 5.35
N ILE A 265 5.62 5.63 6.30
CA ILE A 265 5.63 6.69 7.30
C ILE A 265 6.88 7.56 7.14
N LEU A 266 6.74 8.84 7.45
CA LEU A 266 7.88 9.74 7.58
C LEU A 266 8.61 9.37 8.89
N LYS A 267 9.88 8.98 8.79
CA LYS A 267 10.66 8.58 9.96
C LYS A 267 11.27 9.80 10.64
N ASP A 268 11.87 10.67 9.83
CA ASP A 268 12.52 11.90 10.23
C ASP A 268 12.63 12.83 9.02
N TYR A 269 12.59 14.14 9.30
CA TYR A 269 13.05 15.15 8.36
C TYR A 269 14.03 16.09 9.03
N SER A 270 14.87 16.71 8.20
CA SER A 270 15.78 17.76 8.61
C SER A 270 15.73 18.89 7.59
N ALA A 271 15.54 20.11 8.07
CA ALA A 271 15.53 21.32 7.27
C ALA A 271 16.70 22.23 7.69
N PRO A 272 17.90 22.10 7.10
CA PRO A 272 18.94 23.10 7.32
C PRO A 272 18.44 24.47 6.85
N LEU A 273 18.34 25.42 7.79
CA LEU A 273 17.96 26.79 7.48
C LEU A 273 19.18 27.54 6.97
N GLU A 274 19.33 27.62 5.65
CA GLU A 274 20.37 28.41 4.99
C GLU A 274 19.77 29.66 4.35
N ASP A 275 20.55 30.75 4.23
CA ASP A 275 20.09 31.97 3.55
C ASP A 275 20.24 31.83 2.03
N GLN A 276 19.39 31.00 1.44
CA GLN A 276 19.29 30.80 -0.01
C GLN A 276 17.87 31.04 -0.49
N ASP A 277 17.70 31.30 -1.78
CA ASP A 277 16.38 31.47 -2.41
C ASP A 277 15.53 30.18 -2.33
N TYR A 278 16.20 29.03 -2.20
CA TYR A 278 15.61 27.72 -2.05
C TYR A 278 16.05 27.06 -0.75
N MET A 279 15.07 26.53 -0.01
CA MET A 279 15.31 25.76 1.21
C MET A 279 15.28 24.28 0.88
N GLN A 280 16.18 23.51 1.48
CA GLN A 280 16.26 22.07 1.26
C GLN A 280 15.78 21.29 2.49
N TYR A 281 14.97 20.27 2.24
CA TYR A 281 14.53 19.29 3.21
C TYR A 281 15.15 17.96 2.90
N LYS A 282 15.80 17.34 3.89
CA LYS A 282 16.09 15.92 3.86
C LYS A 282 14.93 15.16 4.47
N LEU A 283 14.31 14.27 3.70
CA LEU A 283 13.22 13.41 4.13
C LEU A 283 13.70 11.96 4.12
N ASN A 284 13.56 11.25 5.24
CA ASN A 284 13.72 9.80 5.24
C ASN A 284 12.40 9.09 5.53
N ILE A 285 12.05 8.18 4.63
CA ILE A 285 10.74 7.53 4.59
C ILE A 285 10.95 6.03 4.71
N GLN A 286 10.18 5.44 5.62
CA GLN A 286 10.16 3.99 5.81
C GLN A 286 8.86 3.42 5.25
N GLY A 287 8.99 2.52 4.27
CA GLY A 287 7.87 1.78 3.72
C GLY A 287 7.29 0.80 4.74
N LEU A 288 5.96 0.66 4.68
CA LEU A 288 5.24 -0.34 5.46
C LEU A 288 5.44 -1.74 4.87
N ILE A 289 5.22 -2.75 5.69
CA ILE A 289 5.41 -4.17 5.37
C ILE A 289 4.10 -4.90 5.64
#